data_AF-A0A376BLU3-F1
#
_entry.id   AF-A0A376BLU3-F1
#
_cell.length_a   1.000
_cell.length_b   1.000
_cell.length_c   1.000
_cell.angle_alpha   90.00
_cell.angle_beta   90.00
_cell.angle_gamma   90.00
#
_symmetry.space_group_name_H-M   'P 1'
#
loop_
_entity.id
_entity.type
_entity.pdbx_description
1 polymer ?
#
loop_
_entity_poly.entity_id
_entity_poly.type
_entity_poly.pdbx_seq_one_letter_code
_entity_poly.pdbx_strand_id
1 'polypeptide(L)'
;MNRYYPHTIIAQEGWSFILGGLAASVFFSFLCGWWSLPFWIFTLFCVNFFRDPARNIPEAPDAVISPADGRIVVVERAIDPYRNTEALKISVFMNVFNVHSQRSPVSGVVTDVQYSAGKFLNAALDKSSNENERNAVLMTTRTGRELTFVQVAGLVARRILCYTNKGDTMVRGERYGFIRFGSRVDVYLPLDATANVAIGDKVRASETILAFLPLEPTEPNKDFHPSSSNSVAETRLKADLQPQPVAATSFQAAPIKAETVAQSTTTPIATASPISLDEARLAAETAKLKAEAEAAKQAAEQARAQAEAEIAQLKAQAEQARAQAEQAKAQAEAEVARLKAEQEAAQLKAQQEAEAKAKAEQEAAQLKAQQEAEAKAKAEQEAAQLKAQQEAEAKAKAEQEAAQLKAQQEAEAKAKAEQEAAQLKAQQEAKAKAEQEAAQLKAQQEAKAKAEKEAQAAAARARAEEVAKAQAAEKAKQEALAKAQAEAEAKLKAEQAAKAKAAQAAKEQARAEQSAKAKAEAEALAEIAARKPIVRREVFAAVPEPWQTIEPREVIIRTEVVDKK
;
A
#
# COMPACT_ATOMS: atom_id res chain seq x y z
N MET A 1 -23.43 4.17 3.17
CA MET A 1 -23.36 5.38 2.30
C MET A 1 -22.05 6.12 2.59
N ASN A 2 -21.46 6.86 1.64
CA ASN A 2 -20.23 7.62 1.89
C ASN A 2 -20.47 8.74 2.92
N ARG A 3 -19.97 8.55 4.15
CA ARG A 3 -19.77 9.67 5.08
C ARG A 3 -18.53 10.43 4.63
N TYR A 4 -18.70 11.71 4.31
CA TYR A 4 -17.61 12.62 3.99
C TYR A 4 -16.70 12.78 5.23
N TYR A 5 -15.50 12.20 5.20
CA TYR A 5 -14.50 12.41 6.25
C TYR A 5 -13.90 13.81 6.06
N PRO A 6 -14.09 14.76 6.99
CA PRO A 6 -13.84 16.18 6.72
C PRO A 6 -12.36 16.58 6.79
N HIS A 7 -11.46 15.64 7.12
CA HIS A 7 -10.03 15.89 7.24
C HIS A 7 -9.27 15.41 6.00
N THR A 8 -8.20 16.14 5.66
CA THR A 8 -7.28 15.82 4.56
C THR A 8 -6.48 14.54 4.83
N ILE A 9 -6.04 13.87 3.76
CA ILE A 9 -5.20 12.64 3.80
C ILE A 9 -3.91 12.83 4.61
N ILE A 10 -3.43 14.08 4.74
CA ILE A 10 -2.36 14.49 5.66
C ILE A 10 -2.96 15.32 6.79
N ALA A 11 -2.59 14.98 8.03
CA ALA A 11 -2.97 15.70 9.25
C ALA A 11 -2.39 17.13 9.27
N GLN A 12 -3.14 18.10 9.77
CA GLN A 12 -2.76 19.52 9.78
C GLN A 12 -1.41 19.76 10.49
N GLU A 13 -1.15 18.96 11.53
CA GLU A 13 0.06 18.92 12.36
C GLU A 13 1.34 18.63 11.59
N GLY A 14 1.21 17.96 10.42
CA GLY A 14 2.33 17.48 9.63
C GLY A 14 2.87 18.50 8.63
N TRP A 15 2.06 19.47 8.18
CA TRP A 15 2.44 20.34 7.06
C TRP A 15 3.69 21.17 7.33
N SER A 16 3.89 21.68 8.54
CA SER A 16 5.13 22.39 8.90
C SER A 16 6.38 21.50 8.79
N PHE A 17 6.28 20.22 9.17
CA PHE A 17 7.38 19.26 9.08
C PHE A 17 7.62 18.80 7.64
N ILE A 18 6.54 18.54 6.89
CA ILE A 18 6.61 18.08 5.50
C ILE A 18 7.14 19.19 4.58
N LEU A 19 6.66 20.43 4.72
CA LEU A 19 7.13 21.58 3.94
C LEU A 19 8.56 21.97 4.31
N GLY A 20 8.91 21.98 5.61
CA GLY A 20 10.28 22.22 6.07
C GLY A 20 11.26 21.14 5.61
N GLY A 21 10.87 19.86 5.72
CA GLY A 21 11.65 18.73 5.22
C GLY A 21 11.83 18.77 3.71
N LEU A 22 10.77 19.05 2.94
CA LEU A 22 10.83 19.19 1.49
C LEU A 22 11.73 20.34 1.06
N ALA A 23 11.60 21.52 1.69
CA ALA A 23 12.45 22.68 1.40
C ALA A 23 13.93 22.39 1.68
N ALA A 24 14.23 21.74 2.82
CA ALA A 24 15.59 21.29 3.13
C ALA A 24 16.10 20.24 2.12
N SER A 25 15.27 19.26 1.77
CA SER A 25 15.62 18.21 0.80
C SER A 25 15.99 18.79 -0.56
N VAL A 26 15.18 19.73 -1.06
CA VAL A 26 15.42 20.45 -2.32
C VAL A 26 16.70 21.29 -2.23
N PHE A 27 16.87 22.08 -1.16
CA PHE A 27 18.05 22.91 -0.93
C PHE A 27 19.36 22.10 -0.89
N PHE A 28 19.40 21.01 -0.12
CA PHE A 28 20.56 20.12 -0.05
C PHE A 28 20.74 19.27 -1.33
N SER A 29 19.69 19.05 -2.13
CA SER A 29 19.84 18.42 -3.46
C SER A 29 20.64 19.32 -4.40
N PHE A 30 20.38 20.63 -4.41
CA PHE A 30 21.14 21.59 -5.22
C PHE A 30 22.58 21.79 -4.72
N LEU A 31 22.81 21.76 -3.40
CA LEU A 31 24.14 21.99 -2.81
C LEU A 31 25.06 20.75 -2.80
N CYS A 32 24.50 19.57 -2.54
CA CYS A 32 25.29 18.37 -2.21
C CYS A 32 24.82 17.09 -2.94
N GLY A 33 23.86 17.19 -3.85
CA GLY A 33 23.41 16.08 -4.70
C GLY A 33 22.97 14.85 -3.89
N TRP A 34 23.71 13.75 -4.02
CA TRP A 34 23.43 12.47 -3.36
C TRP A 34 23.39 12.55 -1.83
N TRP A 35 24.13 13.49 -1.22
CA TRP A 35 24.11 13.71 0.24
C TRP A 35 22.79 14.30 0.76
N SER A 36 21.85 14.67 -0.11
CA SER A 36 20.48 15.07 0.25
C SER A 36 19.60 13.90 0.71
N LEU A 37 19.99 12.64 0.43
CA LEU A 37 19.15 11.45 0.70
C LEU A 37 18.60 11.36 2.13
N PRO A 38 19.34 11.69 3.22
CA PRO A 38 18.78 11.68 4.57
C PRO A 38 17.59 12.63 4.76
N PHE A 39 17.59 13.79 4.09
CA PHE A 39 16.49 14.75 4.12
C PHE A 39 15.28 14.24 3.34
N TRP A 40 15.50 13.60 2.18
CA TRP A 40 14.42 12.93 1.43
C TRP A 40 13.79 11.78 2.22
N ILE A 41 14.61 10.95 2.88
CA ILE A 41 14.15 9.87 3.76
C ILE A 41 13.34 10.45 4.93
N PHE A 42 13.82 11.51 5.58
CA PHE A 42 13.08 12.22 6.63
C PHE A 42 11.75 12.80 6.13
N THR A 43 11.71 13.37 4.93
CA THR A 43 10.51 13.96 4.34
C THR A 43 9.46 12.88 4.01
N LEU A 44 9.88 11.77 3.40
CA LEU A 44 9.02 10.60 3.15
C LEU A 44 8.51 9.98 4.46
N PHE A 45 9.37 9.90 5.48
CA PHE A 45 9.00 9.49 6.82
C PHE A 45 7.93 10.41 7.43
N CYS A 46 8.08 11.74 7.33
CA CYS A 46 7.07 12.69 7.80
C CYS A 46 5.73 12.54 7.05
N VAL A 47 5.75 12.37 5.73
CA VAL A 47 4.53 12.13 4.93
C VAL A 47 3.82 10.84 5.38
N ASN A 48 4.56 9.75 5.63
CA ASN A 48 3.98 8.51 6.16
C ASN A 48 3.50 8.64 7.61
N PHE A 49 4.22 9.38 8.45
CA PHE A 49 3.90 9.55 9.87
C PHE A 49 2.63 10.38 10.09
N PHE A 50 2.47 11.48 9.34
CA PHE A 50 1.34 12.41 9.46
C PHE A 50 0.14 12.06 8.57
N ARG A 51 0.07 10.85 8.01
CA ARG A 51 -1.09 10.39 7.21
C ARG A 51 -2.33 10.18 8.10
N ASP A 52 -3.50 10.61 7.63
CA ASP A 52 -4.81 10.45 8.27
C ASP A 52 -5.88 10.04 7.23
N PRO A 53 -5.80 8.82 6.65
CA PRO A 53 -6.72 8.38 5.61
C PRO A 53 -8.17 8.24 6.11
N ALA A 54 -9.14 8.57 5.26
CA ALA A 54 -10.55 8.24 5.46
C ALA A 54 -10.78 6.71 5.47
N ARG A 55 -11.79 6.24 6.21
CA ARG A 55 -12.03 4.80 6.48
C ARG A 55 -13.49 4.47 6.65
N ASN A 56 -13.83 3.21 6.40
CA ASN A 56 -15.18 2.69 6.60
C ASN A 56 -15.39 2.31 8.07
N ILE A 57 -16.48 2.80 8.66
CA ILE A 57 -16.88 2.51 10.04
C ILE A 57 -17.94 1.39 9.99
N PRO A 58 -17.79 0.27 10.72
CA PRO A 58 -18.78 -0.80 10.76
C PRO A 58 -20.19 -0.32 11.17
N GLU A 59 -21.22 -0.90 10.55
CA GLU A 59 -22.64 -0.51 10.77
C GLU A 59 -23.32 -1.29 11.92
N ALA A 60 -22.58 -1.64 12.98
CA ALA A 60 -23.11 -2.26 14.21
C ALA A 60 -23.26 -1.21 15.33
N PRO A 61 -24.47 -0.87 15.83
CA PRO A 61 -24.68 0.33 16.68
C PRO A 61 -24.09 0.22 18.10
N ASP A 62 -23.93 -1.00 18.59
CA ASP A 62 -23.37 -1.46 19.86
C ASP A 62 -21.84 -1.60 19.86
N ALA A 63 -21.21 -1.66 18.68
CA ALA A 63 -19.78 -1.87 18.55
C ALA A 63 -18.92 -0.67 19.02
N VAL A 64 -17.95 -0.97 19.88
CA VAL A 64 -16.82 -0.10 20.21
C VAL A 64 -15.72 -0.34 19.17
N ILE A 65 -15.37 0.69 18.38
CA ILE A 65 -14.28 0.60 17.39
C ILE A 65 -12.94 0.97 18.00
N SER A 66 -11.85 0.58 17.33
CA SER A 66 -10.51 1.03 17.71
C SER A 66 -10.37 2.55 17.54
N PRO A 67 -9.87 3.28 18.56
CA PRO A 67 -9.56 4.69 18.44
C PRO A 67 -8.24 4.95 17.69
N ALA A 68 -7.41 3.91 17.46
CA ALA A 68 -6.04 4.03 16.98
C ALA A 68 -5.61 2.88 16.05
N ASP A 69 -4.57 3.12 15.26
CA ASP A 69 -3.82 2.07 14.55
C ASP A 69 -2.74 1.49 15.46
N GLY A 70 -2.65 0.16 15.57
CA GLY A 70 -1.64 -0.43 16.42
C GLY A 70 -1.73 -1.94 16.58
N ARG A 71 -1.24 -2.42 17.72
CA ARG A 71 -1.55 -3.74 18.26
C ARG A 71 -2.24 -3.63 19.61
N ILE A 72 -3.08 -4.59 19.95
CA ILE A 72 -3.55 -4.77 21.32
C ILE A 72 -2.39 -5.23 22.20
N VAL A 73 -2.19 -4.55 23.33
CA VAL A 73 -1.16 -4.91 24.34
C VAL A 73 -1.74 -5.27 25.71
N VAL A 74 -2.98 -4.87 25.99
CA VAL A 74 -3.71 -5.22 27.21
C VAL A 74 -5.18 -5.48 26.86
N VAL A 75 -5.75 -6.53 27.46
CA VAL A 75 -7.19 -6.79 27.57
C VAL A 75 -7.42 -7.37 28.97
N GLU A 76 -7.85 -6.55 29.92
CA GLU A 76 -7.97 -6.96 31.34
C GLU A 76 -9.09 -6.22 32.07
N ARG A 77 -9.50 -6.72 33.25
CA ARG A 77 -10.28 -5.90 34.21
C ARG A 77 -9.32 -5.03 35.01
N ALA A 78 -9.56 -3.72 35.02
CA ALA A 78 -8.79 -2.73 35.77
C ALA A 78 -9.72 -1.65 36.34
N ILE A 79 -9.26 -0.90 37.33
CA ILE A 79 -9.97 0.29 37.80
C ILE A 79 -9.73 1.42 36.79
N ASP A 80 -10.81 2.02 36.29
CA ASP A 80 -10.77 3.28 35.54
C ASP A 80 -10.38 4.42 36.50
N PRO A 81 -9.19 5.03 36.39
CA PRO A 81 -8.72 6.01 37.37
C PRO A 81 -9.42 7.37 37.24
N TYR A 82 -10.27 7.58 36.23
CA TYR A 82 -11.01 8.82 35.99
C TYR A 82 -12.45 8.75 36.50
N ARG A 83 -13.06 7.55 36.47
CA ARG A 83 -14.41 7.29 37.03
C ARG A 83 -14.39 6.51 38.34
N ASN A 84 -13.21 6.09 38.80
CA ASN A 84 -12.97 5.30 40.02
C ASN A 84 -13.92 4.09 40.15
N THR A 85 -14.01 3.30 39.08
CA THR A 85 -14.90 2.14 38.94
C THR A 85 -14.22 1.00 38.20
N GLU A 86 -14.67 -0.24 38.38
CA GLU A 86 -14.15 -1.37 37.61
C GLU A 86 -14.56 -1.27 36.13
N ALA A 87 -13.61 -1.57 35.25
CA ALA A 87 -13.77 -1.47 33.80
C ALA A 87 -12.97 -2.56 33.07
N LEU A 88 -13.45 -2.94 31.88
CA LEU A 88 -12.66 -3.65 30.89
C LEU A 88 -11.72 -2.65 30.20
N LYS A 89 -10.42 -2.78 30.45
CA LYS A 89 -9.33 -1.98 29.87
C LYS A 89 -8.81 -2.69 28.62
N ILE A 90 -8.92 -2.03 27.47
CA ILE A 90 -8.33 -2.45 26.19
C ILE A 90 -7.31 -1.40 25.75
N SER A 91 -6.04 -1.79 25.63
CA SER A 91 -4.95 -0.86 25.26
C SER A 91 -4.40 -1.13 23.87
N VAL A 92 -4.41 -0.10 23.02
CA VAL A 92 -3.87 -0.12 21.64
C VAL A 92 -2.52 0.59 21.62
N PHE A 93 -1.42 -0.13 21.36
CA PHE A 93 -0.08 0.45 21.21
C PHE A 93 0.26 0.74 19.74
N MET A 94 0.74 1.96 19.49
CA MET A 94 0.98 2.54 18.17
C MET A 94 2.49 2.64 17.90
N ASN A 95 2.98 1.89 16.90
CA ASN A 95 4.37 2.01 16.43
C ASN A 95 4.50 3.19 15.45
N VAL A 96 5.72 3.69 15.21
CA VAL A 96 6.01 4.89 14.41
C VAL A 96 5.44 4.86 12.97
N PHE A 97 5.16 3.68 12.41
CA PHE A 97 4.57 3.52 11.08
C PHE A 97 3.02 3.54 11.06
N ASN A 98 2.35 3.52 12.22
CA ASN A 98 0.89 3.56 12.35
C ASN A 98 0.32 4.97 12.13
N VAL A 99 -0.98 5.10 11.84
CA VAL A 99 -1.68 6.39 11.82
C VAL A 99 -1.76 6.97 13.23
N HIS A 100 -1.21 8.16 13.45
CA HIS A 100 -1.12 8.81 14.76
C HIS A 100 -2.28 9.79 15.08
N SER A 101 -3.33 9.76 14.26
CA SER A 101 -4.64 10.41 14.46
C SER A 101 -5.54 9.51 15.32
N GLN A 102 -6.14 10.06 16.39
CA GLN A 102 -7.05 9.31 17.27
C GLN A 102 -8.52 9.65 17.02
N ARG A 103 -9.37 8.62 17.11
CA ARG A 103 -10.77 8.66 16.69
C ARG A 103 -11.72 8.18 17.77
N SER A 104 -12.93 8.75 17.83
CA SER A 104 -13.89 8.47 18.89
C SER A 104 -14.35 7.00 18.82
N PRO A 105 -14.21 6.20 19.90
CA PRO A 105 -14.48 4.77 19.87
C PRO A 105 -15.97 4.42 19.78
N VAL A 106 -16.86 5.35 20.18
CA VAL A 106 -18.34 5.27 20.02
C VAL A 106 -18.91 6.67 19.74
N SER A 107 -20.24 6.79 19.58
CA SER A 107 -20.93 8.08 19.49
C SER A 107 -21.49 8.48 20.86
N GLY A 108 -21.30 9.73 21.27
CA GLY A 108 -21.72 10.20 22.60
C GLY A 108 -21.48 11.69 22.84
N VAL A 109 -21.74 12.12 24.07
CA VAL A 109 -21.43 13.47 24.57
C VAL A 109 -20.25 13.39 25.53
N VAL A 110 -19.26 14.25 25.36
CA VAL A 110 -18.07 14.33 26.21
C VAL A 110 -18.46 14.93 27.56
N THR A 111 -18.41 14.12 28.61
CA THR A 111 -18.77 14.54 29.97
C THR A 111 -17.61 15.21 30.71
N ASP A 112 -16.36 14.90 30.35
CA ASP A 112 -15.18 15.57 30.87
C ASP A 112 -13.93 15.34 29.99
N VAL A 113 -12.96 16.25 30.08
CA VAL A 113 -11.64 16.09 29.45
C VAL A 113 -10.56 16.41 30.47
N GLN A 114 -9.71 15.43 30.80
CA GLN A 114 -8.71 15.53 31.86
C GLN A 114 -7.31 15.31 31.32
N TYR A 115 -6.59 16.42 31.15
CA TYR A 115 -5.17 16.42 30.81
C TYR A 115 -4.29 16.24 32.07
N SER A 116 -3.25 15.42 31.97
CA SER A 116 -2.23 15.24 33.01
C SER A 116 -0.85 15.33 32.39
N ALA A 117 -0.09 16.37 32.76
CA ALA A 117 1.32 16.50 32.36
C ALA A 117 2.17 15.43 33.07
N GLY A 118 3.19 14.91 32.39
CA GLY A 118 3.99 13.80 32.90
C GLY A 118 5.45 13.74 32.44
N LYS A 119 6.10 12.65 32.81
CA LYS A 119 7.51 12.31 32.57
C LYS A 119 7.69 11.54 31.26
N PHE A 120 8.95 11.22 30.94
CA PHE A 120 9.35 10.45 29.76
C PHE A 120 9.61 8.98 30.14
N LEU A 121 8.64 8.09 29.96
CA LEU A 121 8.83 6.64 30.03
C LEU A 121 8.19 5.94 28.82
N ASN A 122 8.49 4.66 28.60
CA ASN A 122 7.95 3.91 27.47
C ASN A 122 6.47 3.52 27.71
N ALA A 123 5.56 3.94 26.83
CA ALA A 123 4.13 3.64 26.92
C ALA A 123 3.79 2.16 26.68
N ALA A 124 4.73 1.33 26.20
CA ALA A 124 4.52 -0.11 26.03
C ALA A 124 4.54 -0.90 27.37
N LEU A 125 5.05 -0.32 28.46
CA LEU A 125 5.06 -0.94 29.78
C LEU A 125 3.94 -0.38 30.65
N ASP A 126 3.25 -1.24 31.40
CA ASP A 126 2.04 -0.85 32.14
C ASP A 126 2.33 0.10 33.32
N LYS A 127 3.43 -0.12 34.06
CA LYS A 127 3.81 0.72 35.21
C LYS A 127 4.11 2.18 34.85
N SER A 128 4.56 2.46 33.62
CA SER A 128 4.88 3.83 33.16
C SER A 128 3.66 4.66 32.76
N SER A 129 2.50 4.04 32.60
CA SER A 129 1.23 4.70 32.21
C SER A 129 0.86 5.86 33.13
N ASN A 130 1.04 5.68 34.44
CA ASN A 130 0.57 6.61 35.45
C ASN A 130 1.50 7.82 35.64
N GLU A 131 2.72 7.77 35.09
CA GLU A 131 3.69 8.87 35.15
C GLU A 131 3.85 9.64 33.84
N ASN A 132 3.41 9.09 32.70
CA ASN A 132 3.52 9.74 31.38
C ASN A 132 2.49 10.86 31.16
N GLU A 133 2.81 11.77 30.23
CA GLU A 133 1.86 12.75 29.67
C GLU A 133 0.64 12.00 29.10
N ARG A 134 -0.57 12.37 29.54
CA ARG A 134 -1.80 11.73 29.12
C ARG A 134 -2.98 12.69 29.05
N ASN A 135 -3.97 12.37 28.22
CA ASN A 135 -5.23 13.08 28.12
C ASN A 135 -6.40 12.10 28.06
N ALA A 136 -7.28 12.15 29.04
CA ALA A 136 -8.49 11.33 29.08
C ALA A 136 -9.69 12.12 28.57
N VAL A 137 -10.53 11.45 27.78
CA VAL A 137 -11.85 11.93 27.38
C VAL A 137 -12.86 10.96 27.99
N LEU A 138 -13.71 11.49 28.88
CA LEU A 138 -14.84 10.78 29.47
C LEU A 138 -16.05 11.07 28.60
N MET A 139 -16.81 10.03 28.25
CA MET A 139 -17.91 10.16 27.30
C MET A 139 -19.08 9.26 27.66
N THR A 140 -20.29 9.80 27.56
CA THR A 140 -21.54 9.06 27.76
C THR A 140 -22.20 8.81 26.41
N THR A 141 -22.52 7.56 26.11
CA THR A 141 -23.25 7.20 24.89
C THR A 141 -24.68 7.73 24.92
N ARG A 142 -25.36 7.75 23.75
CA ARG A 142 -26.80 8.02 23.68
C ARG A 142 -27.66 7.03 24.50
N THR A 143 -27.12 5.86 24.86
CA THR A 143 -27.77 4.86 25.73
C THR A 143 -27.39 5.03 27.22
N GLY A 144 -26.78 6.15 27.61
CA GLY A 144 -26.42 6.42 29.01
C GLY A 144 -25.23 5.60 29.52
N ARG A 145 -24.51 4.89 28.64
CA ARG A 145 -23.33 4.09 29.03
C ARG A 145 -22.11 5.01 29.10
N GLU A 146 -21.41 4.99 30.22
CA GLU A 146 -20.15 5.74 30.38
C GLU A 146 -18.93 4.92 29.94
N LEU A 147 -17.96 5.60 29.33
CA LEU A 147 -16.65 5.07 29.03
C LEU A 147 -15.58 6.17 29.14
N THR A 148 -14.33 5.76 29.30
CA THR A 148 -13.17 6.66 29.25
C THR A 148 -12.21 6.17 28.17
N PHE A 149 -11.65 7.08 27.37
CA PHE A 149 -10.52 6.74 26.50
C PHE A 149 -9.37 7.73 26.68
N VAL A 150 -8.15 7.19 26.79
CA VAL A 150 -6.98 7.91 27.30
C VAL A 150 -5.86 7.85 26.28
N GLN A 151 -5.49 9.01 25.76
CA GLN A 151 -4.27 9.22 24.99
C GLN A 151 -3.08 9.17 25.95
N VAL A 152 -2.09 8.30 25.71
CA VAL A 152 -0.88 8.17 26.55
C VAL A 152 0.36 8.35 25.68
N ALA A 153 1.14 9.39 25.94
CA ALA A 153 2.37 9.69 25.23
C ALA A 153 3.49 8.70 25.57
N GLY A 154 4.39 8.41 24.62
CA GLY A 154 5.63 7.64 24.84
C GLY A 154 6.86 8.49 25.14
N LEU A 155 8.01 7.82 25.27
CA LEU A 155 9.31 8.35 25.71
C LEU A 155 9.78 9.64 24.99
N VAL A 156 9.37 9.85 23.74
CA VAL A 156 9.80 10.97 22.86
C VAL A 156 8.62 11.89 22.51
N ALA A 157 7.40 11.53 22.93
CA ALA A 157 6.17 12.25 22.63
C ALA A 157 5.87 13.28 23.72
N ARG A 158 5.78 14.56 23.35
CA ARG A 158 5.48 15.66 24.29
C ARG A 158 4.44 16.66 23.77
N ARG A 159 3.52 16.15 22.97
CA ARG A 159 2.51 16.88 22.19
C ARG A 159 1.32 15.98 21.87
N ILE A 160 0.63 15.50 22.90
CA ILE A 160 -0.77 15.09 22.74
C ILE A 160 -1.58 16.31 22.28
N LEU A 161 -2.44 16.13 21.30
CA LEU A 161 -3.50 17.08 20.95
C LEU A 161 -4.85 16.41 21.18
N CYS A 162 -5.73 17.15 21.84
CA CYS A 162 -7.16 16.92 21.92
C CYS A 162 -7.84 18.17 21.36
N TYR A 163 -8.74 18.00 20.41
CA TYR A 163 -9.52 19.10 19.84
C TYR A 163 -10.92 19.20 20.46
N THR A 164 -11.35 18.14 21.15
CA THR A 164 -12.65 18.08 21.83
C THR A 164 -12.58 18.57 23.27
N ASN A 165 -13.70 19.11 23.75
CA ASN A 165 -13.91 19.76 25.03
C ASN A 165 -15.13 19.15 25.73
N LYS A 166 -15.28 19.46 27.02
CA LYS A 166 -16.47 19.10 27.81
C LYS A 166 -17.74 19.70 27.18
N GLY A 167 -18.73 18.86 26.92
CA GLY A 167 -20.01 19.21 26.30
C GLY A 167 -20.11 18.94 24.79
N ASP A 168 -18.99 18.64 24.12
CA ASP A 168 -19.02 18.31 22.69
C ASP A 168 -19.79 17.01 22.43
N THR A 169 -20.49 16.95 21.30
CA THR A 169 -21.08 15.70 20.78
C THR A 169 -20.19 15.14 19.68
N MET A 170 -19.73 13.91 19.83
CA MET A 170 -18.88 13.23 18.84
C MET A 170 -19.57 12.01 18.22
N VAL A 171 -19.27 11.77 16.95
CA VAL A 171 -19.70 10.59 16.19
C VAL A 171 -18.62 9.51 16.22
N ARG A 172 -19.02 8.24 16.34
CA ARG A 172 -18.10 7.10 16.24
C ARG A 172 -17.25 7.19 14.97
N GLY A 173 -15.93 7.19 15.12
CA GLY A 173 -14.95 7.25 14.04
C GLY A 173 -14.56 8.66 13.58
N GLU A 174 -15.15 9.70 14.16
CA GLU A 174 -14.70 11.09 14.07
C GLU A 174 -13.35 11.28 14.76
N ARG A 175 -12.54 12.24 14.31
CA ARG A 175 -11.21 12.50 14.86
C ARG A 175 -11.28 13.50 16.01
N TYR A 176 -10.87 13.06 17.21
CA TYR A 176 -10.84 13.92 18.41
C TYR A 176 -9.43 14.39 18.79
N GLY A 177 -8.37 13.78 18.24
CA GLY A 177 -7.00 14.07 18.66
C GLY A 177 -5.90 13.64 17.68
N PHE A 178 -4.65 13.95 18.05
CA PHE A 178 -3.43 13.48 17.40
C PHE A 178 -2.29 13.40 18.42
N ILE A 179 -1.46 12.34 18.40
CA ILE A 179 -0.32 12.19 19.33
C ILE A 179 0.96 12.03 18.53
N ARG A 180 1.95 12.90 18.74
CA ARG A 180 3.20 12.88 17.96
C ARG A 180 4.22 11.91 18.56
N PHE A 181 4.73 10.97 17.74
CA PHE A 181 5.84 10.03 17.98
C PHE A 181 5.65 8.91 19.02
N GLY A 182 4.84 7.91 18.69
CA GLY A 182 4.76 6.64 19.44
C GLY A 182 3.95 6.78 20.72
N SER A 183 2.87 6.00 20.81
CA SER A 183 1.83 6.26 21.82
C SER A 183 1.01 5.01 22.10
N ARG A 184 0.25 5.02 23.19
CA ARG A 184 -0.79 4.06 23.49
C ARG A 184 -2.12 4.80 23.64
N VAL A 185 -3.22 4.18 23.23
CA VAL A 185 -4.58 4.63 23.58
C VAL A 185 -5.25 3.53 24.40
N ASP A 186 -5.64 3.86 25.62
CA ASP A 186 -6.42 2.98 26.49
C ASP A 186 -7.91 3.28 26.32
N VAL A 187 -8.74 2.24 26.35
CA VAL A 187 -10.21 2.36 26.37
C VAL A 187 -10.73 1.57 27.58
N TYR A 188 -11.40 2.26 28.49
CA TYR A 188 -12.03 1.72 29.69
C TYR A 188 -13.54 1.62 29.44
N LEU A 189 -14.05 0.39 29.40
CA LEU A 189 -15.44 0.06 29.10
C LEU A 189 -16.14 -0.53 30.35
N PRO A 190 -17.47 -0.42 30.48
CA PRO A 190 -18.24 -1.17 31.47
C PRO A 190 -18.00 -2.68 31.44
N LEU A 191 -18.17 -3.36 32.59
CA LEU A 191 -17.83 -4.79 32.78
C LEU A 191 -18.70 -5.79 32.00
N ASP A 192 -19.85 -5.36 31.48
CA ASP A 192 -20.71 -6.12 30.57
C ASP A 192 -20.31 -6.00 29.09
N ALA A 193 -19.34 -5.12 28.77
CA ALA A 193 -18.79 -5.06 27.43
C ALA A 193 -18.02 -6.35 27.10
N THR A 194 -18.35 -6.98 25.98
CA THR A 194 -17.71 -8.22 25.53
C THR A 194 -16.56 -7.90 24.58
N ALA A 195 -15.33 -8.24 24.96
CA ALA A 195 -14.14 -8.05 24.12
C ALA A 195 -14.23 -8.88 22.83
N ASN A 196 -13.85 -8.27 21.71
CA ASN A 196 -13.84 -8.85 20.36
C ASN A 196 -12.40 -8.93 19.79
N VAL A 197 -11.38 -8.69 20.62
CA VAL A 197 -9.95 -8.73 20.27
C VAL A 197 -9.12 -9.37 21.38
N ALA A 198 -7.99 -9.96 21.01
CA ALA A 198 -7.02 -10.57 21.91
C ALA A 198 -5.69 -9.79 21.92
N ILE A 199 -4.85 -10.03 22.94
CA ILE A 199 -3.52 -9.42 23.03
C ILE A 199 -2.64 -9.89 21.86
N GLY A 200 -1.99 -8.94 21.18
CA GLY A 200 -1.17 -9.15 19.98
C GLY A 200 -1.84 -8.81 18.65
N ASP A 201 -3.19 -8.75 18.63
CA ASP A 201 -3.99 -8.47 17.42
C ASP A 201 -3.63 -7.13 16.80
N LYS A 202 -3.55 -7.09 15.46
CA LYS A 202 -3.32 -5.85 14.70
C LYS A 202 -4.67 -5.15 14.48
N VAL A 203 -4.82 -3.94 15.01
CA VAL A 203 -6.06 -3.17 14.93
C VAL A 203 -5.89 -1.88 14.16
N ARG A 204 -7.00 -1.41 13.59
CA ARG A 204 -7.06 -0.21 12.75
C ARG A 204 -8.12 0.74 13.27
N ALA A 205 -7.75 2.01 13.41
CA ALA A 205 -8.67 3.10 13.76
C ALA A 205 -9.90 3.09 12.82
N SER A 206 -11.09 3.37 13.36
CA SER A 206 -12.39 3.31 12.65
C SER A 206 -12.86 1.94 12.14
N GLU A 207 -11.96 1.02 11.77
CA GLU A 207 -12.29 -0.22 11.06
C GLU A 207 -12.48 -1.43 12.00
N THR A 208 -11.59 -1.62 12.98
CA THR A 208 -11.63 -2.80 13.86
C THR A 208 -12.59 -2.60 15.03
N ILE A 209 -13.46 -3.57 15.32
CA ILE A 209 -14.29 -3.61 16.53
C ILE A 209 -13.46 -4.19 17.69
N LEU A 210 -13.25 -3.40 18.75
CA LEU A 210 -12.57 -3.82 19.98
C LEU A 210 -13.48 -4.64 20.90
N ALA A 211 -14.75 -4.24 20.99
CA ALA A 211 -15.74 -4.85 21.89
C ALA A 211 -17.16 -4.56 21.42
N PHE A 212 -18.12 -5.33 21.92
CA PHE A 212 -19.55 -5.02 21.84
C PHE A 212 -20.02 -4.53 23.22
N LEU A 213 -20.66 -3.36 23.25
CA LEU A 213 -21.20 -2.74 24.45
C LEU A 213 -22.73 -2.86 24.43
N PRO A 214 -23.35 -3.64 25.35
CA PRO A 214 -24.79 -3.80 25.39
C PRO A 214 -25.56 -2.46 25.39
N LEU A 215 -26.58 -2.38 24.53
CA LEU A 215 -27.38 -1.16 24.38
C LEU A 215 -28.23 -0.85 25.63
N GLU A 216 -28.63 -1.89 26.36
CA GLU A 216 -29.26 -1.80 27.68
C GLU A 216 -28.20 -2.13 28.76
N PRO A 217 -28.19 -1.44 29.93
CA PRO A 217 -27.31 -1.78 31.03
C PRO A 217 -27.72 -3.13 31.64
N THR A 218 -26.78 -4.08 31.70
CA THR A 218 -26.97 -5.34 32.44
C THR A 218 -26.25 -5.29 33.80
N GLU A 219 -26.77 -6.03 34.78
CA GLU A 219 -26.13 -6.20 36.10
C GLU A 219 -24.68 -6.71 35.93
N PRO A 220 -23.71 -6.21 36.74
CA PRO A 220 -22.29 -6.48 36.52
C PRO A 220 -21.97 -7.97 36.71
N ASN A 221 -21.52 -8.62 35.63
CA ASN A 221 -21.20 -10.05 35.60
C ASN A 221 -20.01 -10.36 36.54
N LYS A 222 -20.26 -11.26 37.51
CA LYS A 222 -19.33 -11.68 38.58
C LYS A 222 -18.50 -12.91 38.22
N ASP A 223 -18.81 -13.61 37.14
CA ASP A 223 -18.36 -14.99 36.91
C ASP A 223 -17.02 -15.08 36.14
N PHE A 224 -16.27 -13.97 36.05
CA PHE A 224 -14.94 -13.92 35.48
C PHE A 224 -13.85 -13.90 36.57
N HIS A 225 -13.20 -15.03 36.81
CA HIS A 225 -12.07 -15.13 37.73
C HIS A 225 -10.75 -14.68 37.05
N PRO A 226 -10.12 -13.57 37.47
CA PRO A 226 -8.76 -13.24 37.04
C PRO A 226 -7.72 -14.18 37.68
N SER A 227 -6.61 -14.42 36.97
CA SER A 227 -5.49 -15.21 37.49
C SER A 227 -4.84 -14.52 38.71
N SER A 228 -4.67 -15.26 39.80
CA SER A 228 -4.37 -14.72 41.13
C SER A 228 -2.98 -14.09 41.29
N SER A 229 -2.92 -12.85 41.83
CA SER A 229 -1.92 -12.46 42.84
C SER A 229 -2.35 -11.22 43.65
N ASN A 230 -1.91 -11.16 44.92
CA ASN A 230 -1.79 -9.96 45.77
C ASN A 230 -3.06 -9.23 46.31
N SER A 231 -4.00 -9.97 46.91
CA SER A 231 -5.01 -9.39 47.83
C SER A 231 -4.47 -9.23 49.26
N VAL A 232 -3.78 -8.11 49.55
CA VAL A 232 -3.23 -7.81 50.91
C VAL A 232 -3.51 -6.35 51.38
N ALA A 233 -4.02 -5.47 50.53
CA ALA A 233 -4.04 -4.03 50.79
C ALA A 233 -5.20 -3.51 51.67
N GLU A 234 -6.36 -4.15 51.67
CA GLU A 234 -7.61 -3.50 52.13
C GLU A 234 -7.88 -3.56 53.64
N THR A 235 -7.22 -4.45 54.39
CA THR A 235 -7.57 -4.75 55.79
C THR A 235 -6.90 -3.82 56.83
N ARG A 236 -6.42 -2.62 56.44
CA ARG A 236 -5.60 -1.76 57.32
C ARG A 236 -5.96 -0.26 57.40
N LEU A 237 -7.11 0.17 56.88
CA LEU A 237 -7.52 1.58 56.89
C LEU A 237 -8.88 1.87 57.55
N LYS A 238 -9.23 1.13 58.63
CA LYS A 238 -10.42 1.39 59.48
C LYS A 238 -10.16 1.12 60.97
N ALA A 239 -9.16 1.79 61.53
CA ALA A 239 -8.96 1.96 62.97
C ALA A 239 -8.33 3.34 63.24
N ASP A 240 -8.49 3.85 64.47
CA ASP A 240 -7.95 5.12 64.99
C ASP A 240 -8.54 6.42 64.41
N LEU A 241 -9.76 6.78 64.86
CA LEU A 241 -10.29 8.15 64.82
C LEU A 241 -11.41 8.36 65.87
N GLN A 242 -11.03 8.49 67.15
CA GLN A 242 -11.93 8.86 68.25
C GLN A 242 -11.21 9.82 69.24
N PRO A 243 -11.67 11.07 69.43
CA PRO A 243 -11.09 12.01 70.38
C PRO A 243 -11.67 11.84 71.79
N GLN A 244 -10.83 12.07 72.82
CA GLN A 244 -11.24 12.16 74.23
C GLN A 244 -11.39 13.64 74.67
N PRO A 245 -12.28 13.96 75.63
CA PRO A 245 -12.57 15.34 76.00
C PRO A 245 -11.60 15.91 77.05
N VAL A 246 -11.41 17.23 77.04
CA VAL A 246 -10.71 17.99 78.09
C VAL A 246 -11.72 18.71 78.99
N ALA A 247 -11.48 18.68 80.30
CA ALA A 247 -12.34 19.35 81.29
C ALA A 247 -11.86 20.79 81.56
N ALA A 248 -12.80 21.73 81.67
CA ALA A 248 -12.53 23.11 82.07
C ALA A 248 -12.78 23.30 83.57
N THR A 249 -11.89 24.04 84.25
CA THR A 249 -12.05 24.42 85.67
C THR A 249 -12.19 25.95 85.78
N SER A 250 -13.11 26.41 86.63
CA SER A 250 -13.54 27.80 86.71
C SER A 250 -12.59 28.72 87.48
N PHE A 251 -12.37 29.92 86.93
CA PHE A 251 -11.79 31.06 87.67
C PHE A 251 -12.89 31.80 88.44
N GLN A 252 -12.65 32.21 89.68
CA GLN A 252 -13.55 33.11 90.41
C GLN A 252 -12.76 34.04 91.33
N ALA A 253 -13.10 35.34 91.31
CA ALA A 253 -12.42 36.39 92.06
C ALA A 253 -13.40 37.11 93.01
N ALA A 254 -12.87 37.73 94.06
CA ALA A 254 -13.62 38.45 95.09
C ALA A 254 -13.21 39.93 95.16
N PRO A 255 -14.10 40.82 95.66
CA PRO A 255 -13.65 42.11 96.20
C PRO A 255 -14.28 42.52 97.54
N ILE A 256 -13.40 42.86 98.50
CA ILE A 256 -13.33 44.11 99.28
C ILE A 256 -14.59 44.63 100.05
N LYS A 257 -14.39 44.92 101.35
CA LYS A 257 -15.03 46.03 102.11
C LYS A 257 -14.07 46.57 103.19
N ALA A 258 -14.28 47.80 103.66
CA ALA A 258 -13.43 48.48 104.67
C ALA A 258 -14.18 49.60 105.43
N GLU A 259 -13.80 49.85 106.70
CA GLU A 259 -14.08 51.01 107.59
C GLU A 259 -13.05 50.92 108.77
N THR A 260 -12.37 51.96 109.29
CA THR A 260 -12.77 53.27 109.92
C THR A 260 -13.22 53.12 111.39
N VAL A 261 -12.82 53.90 112.42
CA VAL A 261 -11.55 54.55 112.90
C VAL A 261 -11.85 55.34 114.21
N ALA A 262 -10.92 55.43 115.19
CA ALA A 262 -10.86 56.42 116.31
C ALA A 262 -11.96 56.37 117.44
N GLN A 263 -11.86 56.98 118.66
CA GLN A 263 -10.76 57.48 119.54
C GLN A 263 -11.27 57.83 120.98
N SER A 264 -10.34 58.24 121.88
CA SER A 264 -10.48 59.21 123.02
C SER A 264 -10.69 58.73 124.48
N THR A 265 -10.57 59.66 125.44
CA THR A 265 -10.11 59.49 126.84
C THR A 265 -10.69 60.54 127.83
N THR A 266 -10.71 60.28 129.16
CA THR A 266 -10.20 61.16 130.28
C THR A 266 -10.76 60.91 131.72
N THR A 267 -9.90 61.26 132.69
CA THR A 267 -9.87 61.60 134.16
C THR A 267 -11.10 62.29 134.84
N PRO A 268 -11.11 62.80 136.13
CA PRO A 268 -10.10 62.86 137.25
C PRO A 268 -10.55 62.73 138.78
N ILE A 269 -9.56 62.49 139.68
CA ILE A 269 -9.15 63.13 141.00
C ILE A 269 -10.14 63.48 142.17
N ALA A 270 -9.74 63.14 143.43
CA ALA A 270 -9.92 63.88 144.72
C ALA A 270 -9.01 63.28 145.86
N THR A 271 -7.90 63.87 146.38
CA THR A 271 -7.65 64.97 147.38
C THR A 271 -7.76 64.65 148.90
N ALA A 272 -6.62 64.51 149.62
CA ALA A 272 -6.39 64.82 151.07
C ALA A 272 -4.89 64.62 151.50
N SER A 273 -4.47 65.12 152.68
CA SER A 273 -3.06 65.26 153.16
C SER A 273 -2.95 65.22 154.71
N PRO A 274 -1.78 65.29 155.41
CA PRO A 274 -0.37 64.89 155.10
C PRO A 274 0.34 64.14 156.29
N ILE A 275 1.70 64.05 156.25
CA ILE A 275 2.67 63.79 157.35
C ILE A 275 2.77 62.39 157.99
N SER A 276 3.41 61.46 157.27
CA SER A 276 4.37 60.47 157.84
C SER A 276 5.16 59.73 156.74
N LEU A 277 5.19 60.29 155.53
CA LEU A 277 5.22 59.50 154.30
C LEU A 277 6.54 59.52 153.54
N ASP A 278 7.49 60.38 153.87
CA ASP A 278 8.58 60.70 152.92
C ASP A 278 9.64 59.58 152.80
N GLU A 279 10.05 58.94 153.90
CA GLU A 279 10.92 57.75 153.82
C GLU A 279 10.20 56.56 153.17
N ALA A 280 8.92 56.36 153.49
CA ALA A 280 8.10 55.29 152.92
C ALA A 280 7.84 55.49 151.42
N ARG A 281 7.62 56.74 150.97
CA ARG A 281 7.53 57.11 149.56
C ARG A 281 8.86 56.93 148.86
N LEU A 282 9.97 57.39 149.45
CA LEU A 282 11.30 57.23 148.84
C LEU A 282 11.67 55.75 148.69
N ALA A 283 11.34 54.91 149.67
CA ALA A 283 11.50 53.46 149.57
C ALA A 283 10.58 52.83 148.51
N ALA A 284 9.30 53.20 148.46
CA ALA A 284 8.35 52.68 147.48
C ALA A 284 8.65 53.16 146.05
N GLU A 285 9.12 54.39 145.88
CA GLU A 285 9.46 55.02 144.60
C GLU A 285 10.79 54.48 144.07
N THR A 286 11.81 54.28 144.92
CA THR A 286 13.04 53.57 144.51
C THR A 286 12.81 52.08 144.25
N ALA A 287 11.88 51.42 144.95
CA ALA A 287 11.45 50.06 144.62
C ALA A 287 10.70 50.01 143.28
N LYS A 288 9.78 50.97 143.03
CA LYS A 288 9.05 51.10 141.76
C LYS A 288 10.00 51.38 140.59
N LEU A 289 10.94 52.32 140.73
CA LEU A 289 11.95 52.62 139.71
C LEU A 289 12.88 51.42 139.44
N LYS A 290 13.22 50.61 140.46
CA LYS A 290 13.93 49.34 140.26
C LYS A 290 13.09 48.32 139.48
N ALA A 291 11.82 48.14 139.85
CA ALA A 291 10.92 47.23 139.14
C ALA A 291 10.66 47.68 137.69
N GLU A 292 10.51 48.99 137.45
CA GLU A 292 10.36 49.57 136.11
C GLU A 292 11.64 49.44 135.28
N ALA A 293 12.82 49.61 135.88
CA ALA A 293 14.11 49.36 135.21
C ALA A 293 14.34 47.86 134.91
N GLU A 294 13.92 46.96 135.80
CA GLU A 294 14.03 45.51 135.61
C GLU A 294 13.03 45.01 134.55
N ALA A 295 11.80 45.51 134.55
CA ALA A 295 10.82 45.27 133.49
C ALA A 295 11.28 45.83 132.14
N ALA A 296 11.86 47.04 132.10
CA ALA A 296 12.43 47.62 130.88
C ALA A 296 13.62 46.80 130.36
N LYS A 297 14.45 46.25 131.25
CA LYS A 297 15.54 45.32 130.90
C LYS A 297 14.99 44.03 130.29
N GLN A 298 13.99 43.40 130.92
CA GLN A 298 13.33 42.20 130.39
C GLN A 298 12.64 42.46 129.05
N ALA A 299 11.98 43.60 128.87
CA ALA A 299 11.38 44.00 127.59
C ALA A 299 12.44 44.21 126.49
N ALA A 300 13.59 44.83 126.81
CA ALA A 300 14.70 44.98 125.89
C ALA A 300 15.36 43.64 125.52
N GLU A 301 15.41 42.69 126.46
CA GLU A 301 15.91 41.33 126.25
C GLU A 301 14.95 40.51 125.36
N GLN A 302 13.64 40.59 125.61
CA GLN A 302 12.61 40.00 124.75
C GLN A 302 12.61 40.60 123.34
N ALA A 303 12.74 41.93 123.20
CA ALA A 303 12.83 42.59 121.90
C ALA A 303 14.07 42.15 121.10
N ARG A 304 15.21 41.93 121.77
CA ARG A 304 16.40 41.34 121.15
C ARG A 304 16.18 39.91 120.70
N ALA A 305 15.60 39.06 121.56
CA ALA A 305 15.29 37.67 121.22
C ALA A 305 14.29 37.56 120.05
N GLN A 306 13.30 38.47 119.96
CA GLN A 306 12.38 38.57 118.83
C GLN A 306 13.10 38.98 117.54
N ALA A 307 13.95 40.02 117.58
CA ALA A 307 14.74 40.45 116.43
C ALA A 307 15.72 39.37 115.95
N GLU A 308 16.36 38.64 116.86
CA GLU A 308 17.24 37.52 116.53
C GLU A 308 16.46 36.35 115.90
N ALA A 309 15.26 36.05 116.38
CA ALA A 309 14.37 35.05 115.79
C ALA A 309 13.86 35.46 114.40
N GLU A 310 13.49 36.72 114.18
CA GLU A 310 13.09 37.24 112.88
C GLU A 310 14.25 37.21 111.87
N ILE A 311 15.46 37.63 112.30
CA ILE A 311 16.69 37.51 111.50
C ILE A 311 16.99 36.04 111.15
N ALA A 312 16.73 35.10 112.06
CA ALA A 312 16.90 33.66 111.78
C ALA A 312 15.86 33.14 110.76
N GLN A 313 14.59 33.54 110.87
CA GLN A 313 13.56 33.18 109.89
C GLN A 313 13.85 33.75 108.50
N LEU A 314 14.24 35.03 108.42
CA LEU A 314 14.60 35.67 107.14
C LEU A 314 15.83 35.02 106.48
N LYS A 315 16.82 34.58 107.27
CA LYS A 315 17.95 33.79 106.76
C LYS A 315 17.49 32.43 106.20
N ALA A 316 16.65 31.70 106.92
CA ALA A 316 16.13 30.41 106.45
C ALA A 316 15.28 30.54 105.18
N GLN A 317 14.45 31.59 105.07
CA GLN A 317 13.70 31.89 103.86
C GLN A 317 14.62 32.26 102.68
N ALA A 318 15.67 33.06 102.92
CA ALA A 318 16.65 33.40 101.88
C ALA A 318 17.47 32.18 101.41
N GLU A 319 17.74 31.22 102.29
CA GLU A 319 18.40 29.95 101.96
C GLU A 319 17.49 29.04 101.13
N GLN A 320 16.22 28.89 101.52
CA GLN A 320 15.22 28.15 100.74
C GLN A 320 15.00 28.75 99.34
N ALA A 321 14.92 30.08 99.24
CA ALA A 321 14.78 30.79 97.96
C ALA A 321 16.00 30.57 97.04
N ARG A 322 17.22 30.49 97.60
CA ARG A 322 18.44 30.15 96.83
C ARG A 322 18.40 28.71 96.33
N ALA A 323 18.04 27.76 97.18
CA ALA A 323 17.93 26.35 96.79
C ALA A 323 16.87 26.13 95.70
N GLN A 324 15.73 26.82 95.76
CA GLN A 324 14.70 26.79 94.71
C GLN A 324 15.19 27.40 93.39
N ALA A 325 15.92 28.53 93.44
CA ALA A 325 16.50 29.14 92.24
C ALA A 325 17.56 28.25 91.58
N GLU A 326 18.38 27.55 92.37
CA GLU A 326 19.38 26.59 91.87
C GLU A 326 18.71 25.36 91.23
N GLN A 327 17.67 24.80 91.85
CA GLN A 327 16.88 23.71 91.27
C GLN A 327 16.18 24.12 89.96
N ALA A 328 15.55 25.30 89.93
CA ALA A 328 14.91 25.81 88.72
C ALA A 328 15.91 26.02 87.57
N LYS A 329 17.11 26.53 87.89
CA LYS A 329 18.20 26.65 86.92
C LYS A 329 18.64 25.29 86.38
N ALA A 330 18.87 24.31 87.25
CA ALA A 330 19.27 22.97 86.84
C ALA A 330 18.22 22.26 85.97
N GLN A 331 16.92 22.47 86.26
CA GLN A 331 15.82 21.97 85.43
C GLN A 331 15.82 22.61 84.03
N ALA A 332 16.00 23.93 83.93
CA ALA A 332 16.08 24.63 82.65
C ALA A 332 17.29 24.20 81.81
N GLU A 333 18.47 24.04 82.42
CA GLU A 333 19.68 23.54 81.73
C GLU A 333 19.48 22.09 81.24
N ALA A 334 18.79 21.24 82.00
CA ALA A 334 18.45 19.88 81.60
C ALA A 334 17.42 19.81 80.45
N GLU A 335 16.42 20.70 80.44
CA GLU A 335 15.44 20.78 79.34
C GLU A 335 16.10 21.24 78.03
N VAL A 336 16.94 22.27 78.08
CA VAL A 336 17.73 22.74 76.93
C VAL A 336 18.63 21.63 76.38
N ALA A 337 19.28 20.85 77.26
CA ALA A 337 20.07 19.70 76.85
C ALA A 337 19.22 18.62 76.15
N ARG A 338 18.01 18.32 76.66
CA ARG A 338 17.09 17.34 76.05
C ARG A 338 16.64 17.79 74.66
N LEU A 339 16.20 19.04 74.53
CA LEU A 339 15.73 19.61 73.26
C LEU A 339 16.84 19.65 72.21
N LYS A 340 18.09 19.93 72.61
CA LYS A 340 19.24 19.87 71.71
C LYS A 340 19.52 18.44 71.21
N ALA A 341 19.54 17.45 72.10
CA ALA A 341 19.73 16.05 71.73
C ALA A 341 18.62 15.53 70.79
N GLU A 342 17.37 15.96 71.03
CA GLU A 342 16.21 15.64 70.18
C GLU A 342 16.35 16.24 68.76
N GLN A 343 16.85 17.47 68.64
CA GLN A 343 17.15 18.08 67.33
C GLN A 343 18.33 17.41 66.61
N GLU A 344 19.41 17.06 67.31
CA GLU A 344 20.56 16.37 66.73
C GLU A 344 20.16 14.97 66.21
N ALA A 345 19.33 14.23 66.96
CA ALA A 345 18.77 12.96 66.53
C ALA A 345 17.84 13.10 65.31
N ALA A 346 17.01 14.14 65.26
CA ALA A 346 16.14 14.42 64.12
C ALA A 346 16.95 14.76 62.84
N GLN A 347 18.03 15.54 62.96
CA GLN A 347 18.93 15.85 61.84
C GLN A 347 19.65 14.60 61.33
N LEU A 348 20.16 13.76 62.22
CA LEU A 348 20.80 12.48 61.86
C LEU A 348 19.84 11.56 61.08
N LYS A 349 18.60 11.43 61.55
CA LYS A 349 17.56 10.65 60.84
C LYS A 349 17.27 11.22 59.46
N ALA A 350 17.10 12.54 59.33
CA ALA A 350 16.84 13.20 58.05
C ALA A 350 18.01 13.04 57.06
N GLN A 351 19.27 13.08 57.53
CA GLN A 351 20.45 12.81 56.70
C GLN A 351 20.48 11.36 56.20
N GLN A 352 20.23 10.38 57.08
CA GLN A 352 20.19 8.96 56.71
C GLN A 352 19.07 8.66 55.69
N GLU A 353 17.90 9.25 55.87
CA GLU A 353 16.75 9.08 54.95
C GLU A 353 17.00 9.73 53.58
N ALA A 354 17.67 10.89 53.56
CA ALA A 354 18.13 11.53 52.32
C ALA A 354 19.23 10.73 51.59
N GLU A 355 20.22 10.20 52.31
CA GLU A 355 21.30 9.40 51.74
C GLU A 355 20.79 8.06 51.18
N ALA A 356 19.90 7.38 51.91
CA ALA A 356 19.24 6.16 51.46
C ALA A 356 18.44 6.39 50.16
N LYS A 357 17.69 7.50 50.09
CA LYS A 357 16.95 7.91 48.88
C LYS A 357 17.89 8.20 47.71
N ALA A 358 19.00 8.92 47.94
CA ALA A 358 19.99 9.22 46.90
C ALA A 358 20.68 7.95 46.36
N LYS A 359 20.98 6.98 47.23
CA LYS A 359 21.53 5.66 46.83
C LYS A 359 20.52 4.87 45.99
N ALA A 360 19.26 4.79 46.42
CA ALA A 360 18.21 4.11 45.66
C ALA A 360 17.97 4.74 44.28
N GLU A 361 18.04 6.07 44.17
CA GLU A 361 17.93 6.79 42.89
C GLU A 361 19.15 6.55 41.97
N GLN A 362 20.36 6.45 42.54
CA GLN A 362 21.56 6.07 41.78
C GLN A 362 21.53 4.61 41.30
N GLU A 363 21.13 3.65 42.14
CA GLU A 363 20.97 2.25 41.73
C GLU A 363 19.91 2.12 40.62
N ALA A 364 18.75 2.77 40.77
CA ALA A 364 17.70 2.77 39.75
C ALA A 364 18.19 3.37 38.40
N ALA A 365 19.01 4.42 38.45
CA ALA A 365 19.63 5.01 37.26
C ALA A 365 20.64 4.06 36.59
N GLN A 366 21.48 3.38 37.38
CA GLN A 366 22.44 2.39 36.86
C GLN A 366 21.73 1.18 36.25
N LEU A 367 20.72 0.63 36.92
CA LEU A 367 19.94 -0.52 36.44
C LEU A 367 19.23 -0.19 35.12
N LYS A 368 18.66 1.02 35.00
CA LYS A 368 18.07 1.52 33.75
C LYS A 368 19.12 1.64 32.63
N ALA A 369 20.29 2.21 32.93
CA ALA A 369 21.37 2.35 31.94
C ALA A 369 21.92 0.99 31.45
N GLN A 370 22.03 -0.01 32.34
CA GLN A 370 22.39 -1.38 31.99
C GLN A 370 21.33 -2.03 31.09
N GLN A 371 20.05 -1.92 31.44
CA GLN A 371 18.94 -2.45 30.62
C GLN A 371 18.88 -1.80 29.23
N GLU A 372 19.12 -0.48 29.13
CA GLU A 372 19.10 0.24 27.86
C GLU A 372 20.31 -0.13 26.98
N ALA A 373 21.49 -0.36 27.58
CA ALA A 373 22.66 -0.89 26.88
C ALA A 373 22.48 -2.34 26.41
N GLU A 374 21.92 -3.22 27.25
CA GLU A 374 21.66 -4.62 26.90
C GLU A 374 20.59 -4.75 25.81
N ALA A 375 19.50 -3.96 25.89
CA ALA A 375 18.47 -3.90 24.86
C ALA A 375 19.03 -3.41 23.53
N LYS A 376 19.92 -2.41 23.53
CA LYS A 376 20.62 -1.94 22.32
C LYS A 376 21.51 -3.03 21.73
N ALA A 377 22.30 -3.72 22.55
CA ALA A 377 23.18 -4.81 22.10
C ALA A 377 22.38 -5.99 21.49
N LYS A 378 21.25 -6.36 22.11
CA LYS A 378 20.33 -7.38 21.57
C LYS A 378 19.71 -6.96 20.24
N ALA A 379 19.22 -5.73 20.12
CA ALA A 379 18.68 -5.20 18.87
C ALA A 379 19.73 -5.15 17.73
N GLU A 380 20.99 -4.85 18.05
CA GLU A 380 22.10 -4.86 17.11
C GLU A 380 22.46 -6.29 16.65
N GLN A 381 22.40 -7.27 17.56
CA GLN A 381 22.57 -8.69 17.22
C GLN A 381 21.40 -9.24 16.37
N GLU A 382 20.15 -8.93 16.71
CA GLU A 382 18.98 -9.33 15.90
C GLU A 382 19.04 -8.70 14.49
N ALA A 383 19.42 -7.42 14.38
CA ALA A 383 19.59 -6.76 13.08
C ALA A 383 20.70 -7.42 12.24
N ALA A 384 21.82 -7.81 12.85
CA ALA A 384 22.89 -8.54 12.17
C ALA A 384 22.43 -9.94 11.72
N GLN A 385 21.69 -10.67 12.56
CA GLN A 385 21.14 -12.00 12.21
C GLN A 385 20.10 -11.91 11.08
N LEU A 386 19.17 -10.96 11.15
CA LEU A 386 18.17 -10.72 10.10
C LEU A 386 18.84 -10.38 8.76
N LYS A 387 19.88 -9.54 8.76
CA LYS A 387 20.65 -9.23 7.55
C LYS A 387 21.32 -10.48 6.98
N ALA A 388 21.99 -11.28 7.82
CA ALA A 388 22.64 -12.52 7.39
C ALA A 388 21.64 -13.55 6.83
N GLN A 389 20.46 -13.67 7.45
CA GLN A 389 19.37 -14.53 6.95
C GLN A 389 18.85 -14.05 5.59
N GLN A 390 18.60 -12.75 5.42
CA GLN A 390 18.16 -12.17 4.15
C GLN A 390 19.19 -12.34 3.03
N GLU A 391 20.48 -12.18 3.34
CA GLU A 391 21.57 -12.36 2.37
C GLU A 391 21.71 -13.84 1.95
N ALA A 392 21.56 -14.78 2.89
CA ALA A 392 21.52 -16.21 2.60
C ALA A 392 20.28 -16.63 1.80
N GLU A 393 19.09 -16.13 2.16
CA GLU A 393 17.83 -16.42 1.46
C GLU A 393 17.82 -15.84 0.04
N ALA A 394 18.32 -14.62 -0.15
CA ALA A 394 18.47 -14.00 -1.47
C ALA A 394 19.44 -14.81 -2.36
N LYS A 395 20.56 -15.28 -1.80
CA LYS A 395 21.52 -16.15 -2.52
C LYS A 395 20.87 -17.48 -2.91
N ALA A 396 20.15 -18.14 -1.99
CA ALA A 396 19.46 -19.39 -2.25
C ALA A 396 18.36 -19.24 -3.32
N LYS A 397 17.63 -18.13 -3.32
CA LYS A 397 16.64 -17.80 -4.37
C LYS A 397 17.29 -17.59 -5.73
N ALA A 398 18.37 -16.81 -5.81
CA ALA A 398 19.10 -16.60 -7.05
C ALA A 398 19.67 -17.92 -7.62
N GLU A 399 20.13 -18.83 -6.77
CA GLU A 399 20.61 -20.16 -7.17
C GLU A 399 19.46 -21.06 -7.67
N GLN A 400 18.29 -21.02 -7.03
CA GLN A 400 17.09 -21.73 -7.50
C GLN A 400 16.55 -21.16 -8.82
N GLU A 401 16.50 -19.83 -8.99
CA GLU A 401 16.08 -19.18 -10.23
C GLU A 401 17.04 -19.52 -11.38
N ALA A 402 18.36 -19.49 -11.16
CA ALA A 402 19.35 -19.90 -12.14
C ALA A 402 19.21 -21.38 -12.54
N ALA A 403 18.92 -22.27 -11.58
CA ALA A 403 18.67 -23.68 -11.85
C ALA A 403 17.37 -23.92 -12.65
N GLN A 404 16.29 -23.21 -12.31
CA GLN A 404 15.02 -23.27 -13.06
C GLN A 404 15.18 -22.75 -14.48
N LEU A 405 15.85 -21.61 -14.66
CA LEU A 405 16.03 -20.98 -15.98
C LEU A 405 16.91 -21.86 -16.88
N LYS A 406 17.95 -22.51 -16.33
CA LYS A 406 18.72 -23.54 -17.05
C LYS A 406 17.86 -24.75 -17.45
N ALA A 407 17.04 -25.27 -16.54
CA ALA A 407 16.16 -26.41 -16.82
C ALA A 407 15.09 -26.07 -17.88
N GLN A 408 14.55 -24.84 -17.88
CA GLN A 408 13.66 -24.34 -18.92
C GLN A 408 14.36 -24.27 -20.28
N GLN A 409 15.58 -23.73 -20.35
CA GLN A 409 16.37 -23.68 -21.59
C GLN A 409 16.67 -25.06 -22.15
N GLU A 410 17.01 -26.04 -21.30
CA GLU A 410 17.29 -27.42 -21.71
C GLU A 410 16.02 -28.12 -22.23
N ALA A 411 14.87 -27.90 -21.57
CA ALA A 411 13.58 -28.41 -22.03
C ALA A 411 13.12 -27.75 -23.35
N GLU A 412 13.29 -26.44 -23.51
CA GLU A 412 12.94 -25.71 -24.74
C GLU A 412 13.83 -26.12 -25.91
N ALA A 413 15.14 -26.28 -25.70
CA ALA A 413 16.07 -26.77 -26.71
C ALA A 413 15.70 -28.19 -27.16
N LYS A 414 15.33 -29.08 -26.23
CA LYS A 414 14.86 -30.43 -26.55
C LYS A 414 13.55 -30.41 -27.35
N ALA A 415 12.58 -29.58 -26.95
CA ALA A 415 11.31 -29.44 -27.66
C ALA A 415 11.49 -28.88 -29.08
N LYS A 416 12.42 -27.93 -29.27
CA LYS A 416 12.78 -27.41 -30.61
C LYS A 416 13.41 -28.48 -31.49
N ALA A 417 14.37 -29.24 -30.97
CA ALA A 417 14.99 -30.35 -31.71
C ALA A 417 13.97 -31.44 -32.10
N GLU A 418 13.00 -31.74 -31.24
CA GLU A 418 11.91 -32.69 -31.53
C GLU A 418 10.95 -32.15 -32.61
N GLN A 419 10.63 -30.85 -32.59
CA GLN A 419 9.85 -30.20 -33.65
C GLN A 419 10.59 -30.16 -35.00
N GLU A 420 11.89 -29.85 -35.02
CA GLU A 420 12.69 -29.86 -36.26
C GLU A 420 12.79 -31.27 -36.85
N ALA A 421 13.00 -32.30 -36.01
CA ALA A 421 12.99 -33.69 -36.43
C ALA A 421 11.62 -34.11 -37.01
N ALA A 422 10.52 -33.69 -36.39
CA ALA A 422 9.16 -33.94 -36.90
C ALA A 422 8.90 -33.21 -38.24
N GLN A 423 9.35 -31.97 -38.39
CA GLN A 423 9.25 -31.22 -39.66
C GLN A 423 10.07 -31.86 -40.79
N LEU A 424 11.32 -32.26 -40.51
CA LEU A 424 12.16 -32.98 -41.48
C LEU A 424 11.51 -34.29 -41.94
N LYS A 425 10.94 -35.06 -41.01
CA LYS A 425 10.20 -36.28 -41.35
C LYS A 425 8.96 -35.99 -42.21
N ALA A 426 8.17 -34.98 -41.85
CA ALA A 426 7.00 -34.58 -42.63
C ALA A 426 7.36 -34.10 -44.04
N GLN A 427 8.46 -33.36 -44.20
CA GLN A 427 8.99 -32.96 -45.52
C GLN A 427 9.44 -34.17 -46.36
N GLN A 428 10.09 -35.16 -45.75
CA GLN A 428 10.48 -36.40 -46.44
C GLN A 428 9.25 -37.22 -46.87
N GLU A 429 8.26 -37.40 -46.00
CA GLU A 429 7.00 -38.09 -46.32
C GLU A 429 6.19 -37.34 -47.42
N ALA A 430 6.18 -36.00 -47.40
CA ALA A 430 5.56 -35.19 -48.44
C ALA A 430 6.29 -35.29 -49.80
N LYS A 431 7.63 -35.24 -49.80
CA LYS A 431 8.45 -35.40 -51.02
C LYS A 431 8.27 -36.79 -51.64
N ALA A 432 8.25 -37.84 -50.81
CA ALA A 432 8.01 -39.21 -51.28
C ALA A 432 6.62 -39.38 -51.92
N LYS A 433 5.58 -38.74 -51.37
CA LYS A 433 4.23 -38.71 -51.98
C LYS A 433 4.24 -37.96 -53.31
N ALA A 434 4.86 -36.78 -53.37
CA ALA A 434 4.96 -36.00 -54.61
C ALA A 434 5.71 -36.75 -55.73
N GLU A 435 6.78 -37.48 -55.39
CA GLU A 435 7.50 -38.33 -56.34
C GLU A 435 6.64 -39.52 -56.84
N GLN A 436 5.82 -40.13 -55.96
CA GLN A 436 4.86 -41.16 -56.36
C GLN A 436 3.73 -40.62 -57.25
N GLU A 437 3.15 -39.46 -56.92
CA GLU A 437 2.11 -38.81 -57.75
C GLU A 437 2.66 -38.40 -59.13
N ALA A 438 3.88 -37.85 -59.18
CA ALA A 438 4.55 -37.54 -60.44
C ALA A 438 4.82 -38.79 -61.29
N ALA A 439 5.21 -39.91 -60.67
CA ALA A 439 5.38 -41.20 -61.36
C ALA A 439 4.04 -41.74 -61.90
N GLN A 440 2.95 -41.65 -61.13
CA GLN A 440 1.61 -42.04 -61.59
C GLN A 440 1.11 -41.16 -62.74
N LEU A 441 1.29 -39.84 -62.67
CA LEU A 441 0.95 -38.91 -63.75
C LEU A 441 1.74 -39.23 -65.03
N LYS A 442 3.03 -39.52 -64.92
CA LYS A 442 3.86 -39.93 -66.06
C LYS A 442 3.38 -41.23 -66.69
N ALA A 443 3.06 -42.24 -65.87
CA ALA A 443 2.51 -43.51 -66.35
C ALA A 443 1.14 -43.34 -67.05
N GLN A 444 0.26 -42.48 -66.52
CA GLN A 444 -1.01 -42.15 -67.16
C GLN A 444 -0.82 -41.42 -68.50
N GLN A 445 0.14 -40.49 -68.58
CA GLN A 445 0.48 -39.79 -69.83
C GLN A 445 1.06 -40.74 -70.88
N GLU A 446 1.96 -41.65 -70.51
CA GLU A 446 2.52 -42.66 -71.42
C GLU A 446 1.44 -43.64 -71.91
N ALA A 447 0.53 -44.09 -71.03
CA ALA A 447 -0.61 -44.91 -71.41
C ALA A 447 -1.58 -44.18 -72.36
N LYS A 448 -1.90 -42.91 -72.08
CA LYS A 448 -2.78 -42.10 -72.95
C LYS A 448 -2.13 -41.85 -74.32
N ALA A 449 -0.84 -41.54 -74.36
CA ALA A 449 -0.11 -41.35 -75.61
C ALA A 449 -0.02 -42.63 -76.46
N LYS A 450 0.02 -43.82 -75.84
CA LYS A 450 -0.10 -45.11 -76.55
C LYS A 450 -1.50 -45.30 -77.12
N ALA A 451 -2.55 -45.05 -76.34
CA ALA A 451 -3.94 -45.16 -76.78
C ALA A 451 -4.26 -44.18 -77.93
N GLU A 452 -3.77 -42.94 -77.87
CA GLU A 452 -3.93 -41.95 -78.94
C GLU A 452 -3.19 -42.37 -80.23
N LYS A 453 -2.00 -42.98 -80.13
CA LYS A 453 -1.30 -43.54 -81.31
C LYS A 453 -2.05 -44.73 -81.93
N GLU A 454 -2.61 -45.62 -81.11
CA GLU A 454 -3.41 -46.75 -81.60
C GLU A 454 -4.72 -46.27 -82.25
N ALA A 455 -5.39 -45.26 -81.67
CA ALA A 455 -6.56 -44.61 -82.26
C ALA A 455 -6.24 -43.88 -83.58
N GLN A 456 -5.12 -43.16 -83.66
CA GLN A 456 -4.65 -42.53 -84.90
C GLN A 456 -4.32 -43.56 -85.98
N ALA A 457 -3.70 -44.68 -85.62
CA ALA A 457 -3.42 -45.78 -86.56
C ALA A 457 -4.72 -46.44 -87.07
N ALA A 458 -5.73 -46.61 -86.23
CA ALA A 458 -7.05 -47.08 -86.64
C ALA A 458 -7.76 -46.08 -87.57
N ALA A 459 -7.75 -44.80 -87.24
CA ALA A 459 -8.32 -43.74 -88.08
C ALA A 459 -7.60 -43.61 -89.44
N ALA A 460 -6.28 -43.79 -89.48
CA ALA A 460 -5.51 -43.82 -90.71
C ALA A 460 -5.88 -45.00 -91.62
N ARG A 461 -6.10 -46.19 -91.04
CA ARG A 461 -6.60 -47.37 -91.78
C ARG A 461 -8.00 -47.15 -92.35
N ALA A 462 -8.92 -46.59 -91.57
CA ALA A 462 -10.27 -46.27 -92.03
C ALA A 462 -10.27 -45.25 -93.19
N ARG A 463 -9.45 -44.19 -93.09
CA ARG A 463 -9.26 -43.22 -94.19
C ARG A 463 -8.64 -43.84 -95.44
N ALA A 464 -7.68 -44.75 -95.29
CA ALA A 464 -7.09 -45.46 -96.42
C ALA A 464 -8.12 -46.36 -97.15
N GLU A 465 -9.01 -47.02 -96.40
CA GLU A 465 -10.11 -47.80 -96.97
C GLU A 465 -11.14 -46.92 -97.71
N GLU A 466 -11.47 -45.75 -97.17
CA GLU A 466 -12.36 -44.79 -97.82
C GLU A 466 -11.74 -44.21 -99.10
N VAL A 467 -10.46 -43.83 -99.08
CA VAL A 467 -9.73 -43.36 -100.28
C VAL A 467 -9.67 -44.46 -101.35
N ALA A 468 -9.44 -45.72 -100.97
CA ALA A 468 -9.46 -46.84 -101.92
C ALA A 468 -10.85 -47.03 -102.57
N LYS A 469 -11.93 -46.89 -101.80
CA LYS A 469 -13.32 -46.91 -102.34
C LYS A 469 -13.59 -45.73 -103.26
N ALA A 470 -13.11 -44.53 -102.91
CA ALA A 470 -13.24 -43.34 -103.75
C ALA A 470 -12.49 -43.48 -105.08
N GLN A 471 -11.24 -43.98 -105.05
CA GLN A 471 -10.45 -44.23 -106.26
C GLN A 471 -11.06 -45.32 -107.16
N ALA A 472 -11.63 -46.38 -106.57
CA ALA A 472 -12.37 -47.39 -107.33
C ALA A 472 -13.62 -46.81 -108.02
N ALA A 473 -14.38 -45.95 -107.32
CA ALA A 473 -15.53 -45.26 -107.87
C ALA A 473 -15.15 -44.24 -108.95
N GLU A 474 -14.02 -43.55 -108.82
CA GLU A 474 -13.50 -42.65 -109.85
C GLU A 474 -13.05 -43.42 -111.10
N LYS A 475 -12.29 -44.51 -110.94
CA LYS A 475 -11.89 -45.38 -112.06
C LYS A 475 -13.10 -45.92 -112.82
N ALA A 476 -14.15 -46.35 -112.12
CA ALA A 476 -15.40 -46.77 -112.74
C ALA A 476 -16.09 -45.63 -113.53
N LYS A 477 -16.05 -44.38 -113.04
CA LYS A 477 -16.53 -43.20 -113.80
C LYS A 477 -15.67 -42.95 -115.04
N GLN A 478 -14.35 -43.04 -114.94
CA GLN A 478 -13.44 -42.83 -116.08
C GLN A 478 -13.64 -43.90 -117.16
N GLU A 479 -13.79 -45.18 -116.79
CA GLU A 479 -14.09 -46.27 -117.72
C GLU A 479 -15.46 -46.10 -118.41
N ALA A 480 -16.50 -45.66 -117.68
CA ALA A 480 -17.80 -45.34 -118.25
C ALA A 480 -17.75 -44.15 -119.21
N LEU A 481 -16.97 -43.11 -118.88
CA LEU A 481 -16.83 -41.90 -119.69
C LEU A 481 -16.01 -42.18 -120.96
N ALA A 482 -14.95 -42.98 -120.88
CA ALA A 482 -14.20 -43.47 -122.04
C ALA A 482 -15.07 -44.31 -122.98
N LYS A 483 -15.95 -45.18 -122.44
CA LYS A 483 -16.91 -45.96 -123.22
C LYS A 483 -17.91 -45.05 -123.96
N ALA A 484 -18.43 -44.02 -123.29
CA ALA A 484 -19.32 -43.03 -123.89
C ALA A 484 -18.62 -42.20 -125.00
N GLN A 485 -17.35 -41.83 -124.80
CA GLN A 485 -16.54 -41.15 -125.81
C GLN A 485 -16.31 -42.02 -127.04
N ALA A 486 -15.96 -43.31 -126.87
CA ALA A 486 -15.79 -44.24 -127.99
C ALA A 486 -17.10 -44.43 -128.80
N GLU A 487 -18.25 -44.48 -128.13
CA GLU A 487 -19.56 -44.59 -128.80
C GLU A 487 -19.93 -43.30 -129.55
N ALA A 488 -19.58 -42.13 -129.01
CA ALA A 488 -19.76 -40.84 -129.69
C ALA A 488 -18.81 -40.70 -130.90
N GLU A 489 -17.55 -41.12 -130.78
CA GLU A 489 -16.58 -41.09 -131.89
C GLU A 489 -16.97 -42.06 -133.02
N ALA A 490 -17.53 -43.22 -132.69
CA ALA A 490 -18.09 -44.16 -133.66
C ALA A 490 -19.26 -43.54 -134.45
N LYS A 491 -20.17 -42.83 -133.76
CA LYS A 491 -21.27 -42.08 -134.39
C LYS A 491 -20.75 -40.96 -135.30
N LEU A 492 -19.75 -40.20 -134.86
CA LEU A 492 -19.12 -39.14 -135.66
C LEU A 492 -18.44 -39.69 -136.93
N LYS A 493 -17.71 -40.81 -136.83
CA LYS A 493 -17.07 -41.48 -137.97
C LYS A 493 -18.10 -42.03 -138.96
N ALA A 494 -19.24 -42.55 -138.49
CA ALA A 494 -20.33 -42.98 -139.35
C ALA A 494 -20.96 -41.80 -140.12
N GLU A 495 -21.18 -40.66 -139.46
CA GLU A 495 -21.71 -39.44 -140.09
C GLU A 495 -20.73 -38.87 -141.14
N GLN A 496 -19.43 -38.83 -140.82
CA GLN A 496 -18.38 -38.40 -141.74
C GLN A 496 -18.28 -39.33 -142.96
N ALA A 497 -18.40 -40.65 -142.78
CA ALA A 497 -18.43 -41.61 -143.89
C ALA A 497 -19.66 -41.43 -144.80
N ALA A 498 -20.82 -41.09 -144.23
CA ALA A 498 -22.02 -40.75 -145.01
C ALA A 498 -21.83 -39.45 -145.83
N LYS A 499 -21.30 -38.40 -145.20
CA LYS A 499 -20.97 -37.12 -145.88
C LYS A 499 -19.91 -37.29 -146.97
N ALA A 500 -18.90 -38.14 -146.75
CA ALA A 500 -17.89 -38.45 -147.75
C ALA A 500 -18.49 -39.13 -149.00
N LYS A 501 -19.37 -40.13 -148.82
CA LYS A 501 -20.07 -40.79 -149.94
C LYS A 501 -20.95 -39.81 -150.73
N ALA A 502 -21.67 -38.92 -150.05
CA ALA A 502 -22.48 -37.89 -150.71
C ALA A 502 -21.60 -36.92 -151.55
N ALA A 503 -20.47 -36.48 -151.01
CA ALA A 503 -19.52 -35.62 -151.74
C ALA A 503 -18.85 -36.33 -152.94
N GLN A 504 -18.70 -37.66 -152.88
CA GLN A 504 -18.13 -38.46 -153.96
C GLN A 504 -19.12 -38.62 -155.14
N ALA A 505 -20.40 -38.88 -154.86
CA ALA A 505 -21.46 -38.92 -155.88
C ALA A 505 -21.63 -37.56 -156.59
N ALA A 506 -21.59 -36.45 -155.84
CA ALA A 506 -21.65 -35.10 -156.42
C ALA A 506 -20.47 -34.81 -157.39
N LYS A 507 -19.27 -35.34 -157.11
CA LYS A 507 -18.12 -35.23 -158.01
C LYS A 507 -18.28 -36.04 -159.30
N GLU A 508 -18.97 -37.18 -159.28
CA GLU A 508 -19.23 -37.95 -160.50
C GLU A 508 -20.28 -37.27 -161.39
N GLN A 509 -21.33 -36.67 -160.82
CA GLN A 509 -22.28 -35.85 -161.58
C GLN A 509 -21.60 -34.64 -162.24
N ALA A 510 -20.78 -33.89 -161.50
CA ALA A 510 -20.03 -32.76 -162.07
C ALA A 510 -19.06 -33.19 -163.19
N ARG A 511 -18.46 -34.38 -163.09
CA ARG A 511 -17.57 -34.93 -164.12
C ARG A 511 -18.33 -35.37 -165.39
N ALA A 512 -19.58 -35.83 -165.24
CA ALA A 512 -20.46 -36.12 -166.37
C ALA A 512 -20.91 -34.84 -167.10
N GLU A 513 -21.25 -33.76 -166.38
CA GLU A 513 -21.55 -32.47 -167.02
C GLU A 513 -20.36 -31.88 -167.79
N GLN A 514 -19.15 -31.99 -167.24
CA GLN A 514 -17.94 -31.54 -167.93
C GLN A 514 -17.65 -32.36 -169.20
N SER A 515 -17.88 -33.67 -169.19
CA SER A 515 -17.68 -34.50 -170.39
C SER A 515 -18.72 -34.23 -171.49
N ALA A 516 -19.94 -33.82 -171.13
CA ALA A 516 -20.95 -33.37 -172.08
C ALA A 516 -20.55 -32.05 -172.77
N LYS A 517 -20.07 -31.05 -172.01
CA LYS A 517 -19.61 -29.76 -172.58
C LYS A 517 -18.40 -29.93 -173.50
N ALA A 518 -17.40 -30.70 -173.08
CA ALA A 518 -16.20 -30.96 -173.89
C ALA A 518 -16.53 -31.64 -175.24
N LYS A 519 -17.62 -32.42 -175.31
CA LYS A 519 -18.06 -33.06 -176.55
C LYS A 519 -18.72 -32.08 -177.52
N ALA A 520 -19.45 -31.08 -177.01
CA ALA A 520 -20.07 -30.03 -177.83
C ALA A 520 -19.02 -29.06 -178.42
N GLU A 521 -17.99 -28.68 -177.66
CA GLU A 521 -16.89 -27.85 -178.17
C GLU A 521 -16.05 -28.57 -179.25
N ALA A 522 -15.88 -29.89 -179.14
CA ALA A 522 -15.17 -30.69 -180.14
C ALA A 522 -15.90 -30.77 -181.49
N GLU A 523 -17.24 -30.71 -181.49
CA GLU A 523 -18.06 -30.79 -182.71
C GLU A 523 -18.09 -29.43 -183.45
N ALA A 524 -18.15 -28.31 -182.71
CA ALA A 524 -18.09 -26.96 -183.27
C ALA A 524 -16.73 -26.60 -183.90
N LEU A 525 -15.63 -27.20 -183.43
CA LEU A 525 -14.28 -26.95 -183.95
C LEU A 525 -13.99 -27.61 -185.31
N ALA A 526 -14.86 -28.49 -185.81
CA ALA A 526 -14.69 -29.17 -187.10
C ALA A 526 -15.06 -28.28 -188.31
N GLU A 527 -15.98 -27.33 -188.17
CA GLU A 527 -16.57 -26.61 -189.31
C GLU A 527 -15.76 -25.37 -189.76
N ILE A 528 -14.99 -24.76 -188.84
CA ILE A 528 -14.30 -23.48 -189.09
C ILE A 528 -12.94 -23.66 -189.82
N ALA A 529 -12.45 -24.89 -189.98
CA ALA A 529 -11.17 -25.21 -190.63
C ALA A 529 -11.14 -24.97 -192.17
N ALA A 530 -12.19 -24.39 -192.76
CA ALA A 530 -12.43 -24.36 -194.21
C ALA A 530 -12.08 -23.04 -194.95
N ARG A 531 -11.51 -22.01 -194.30
CA ARG A 531 -11.12 -20.75 -194.98
C ARG A 531 -9.72 -20.23 -194.60
N LYS A 532 -9.00 -19.69 -195.60
CA LYS A 532 -7.62 -19.16 -195.51
C LYS A 532 -7.58 -17.61 -195.43
N PRO A 533 -6.43 -16.99 -195.06
CA PRO A 533 -6.43 -15.82 -194.16
C PRO A 533 -5.89 -14.49 -194.73
N ILE A 534 -6.05 -13.38 -193.97
CA ILE A 534 -5.39 -12.08 -194.21
C ILE A 534 -4.85 -11.44 -192.91
N VAL A 535 -3.56 -11.70 -192.62
CA VAL A 535 -2.42 -10.75 -192.46
C VAL A 535 -2.56 -9.39 -191.69
N ARG A 536 -1.51 -9.11 -190.86
CA ARG A 536 -1.05 -7.87 -190.14
C ARG A 536 -1.70 -7.58 -188.76
N ARG A 537 -1.00 -7.46 -187.60
CA ARG A 537 0.32 -6.89 -187.15
C ARG A 537 0.17 -5.37 -186.85
N GLU A 538 0.51 -4.81 -185.69
CA GLU A 538 1.86 -4.74 -185.06
C GLU A 538 1.91 -4.47 -183.52
N VAL A 539 3.00 -4.95 -182.85
CA VAL A 539 3.87 -4.28 -181.82
C VAL A 539 3.27 -3.88 -180.45
N PHE A 540 3.83 -4.13 -179.24
CA PHE A 540 5.05 -4.79 -178.66
C PHE A 540 4.82 -4.96 -177.11
N ALA A 541 5.61 -5.62 -176.23
CA ALA A 541 6.78 -6.54 -176.30
C ALA A 541 6.56 -7.68 -175.25
N ALA A 542 7.20 -7.92 -174.07
CA ALA A 542 8.55 -7.92 -173.43
C ALA A 542 8.37 -8.65 -172.05
N VAL A 543 9.32 -9.27 -171.31
CA VAL A 543 10.75 -9.70 -171.46
C VAL A 543 11.01 -10.87 -170.44
N PRO A 544 12.06 -11.72 -170.58
CA PRO A 544 12.28 -12.94 -169.76
C PRO A 544 13.35 -12.78 -168.63
N GLU A 545 13.67 -13.71 -167.71
CA GLU A 545 14.31 -15.07 -167.84
C GLU A 545 14.21 -15.90 -166.49
N PRO A 546 14.68 -17.18 -166.42
CA PRO A 546 14.41 -18.14 -165.30
C PRO A 546 15.64 -18.79 -164.55
N TRP A 547 15.35 -19.73 -163.62
CA TRP A 547 16.15 -20.87 -163.07
C TRP A 547 16.75 -20.87 -161.61
N GLN A 548 16.53 -22.02 -160.93
CA GLN A 548 17.34 -22.83 -159.97
C GLN A 548 17.97 -22.33 -158.62
N THR A 549 17.49 -22.98 -157.53
CA THR A 549 18.18 -23.80 -156.48
C THR A 549 19.50 -23.37 -155.78
N ILE A 550 19.55 -23.48 -154.42
CA ILE A 550 20.59 -24.12 -153.53
C ILE A 550 20.52 -23.61 -152.05
N GLU A 551 20.81 -24.46 -151.05
CA GLU A 551 20.97 -24.15 -149.58
C GLU A 551 22.48 -24.15 -149.17
N PRO A 552 22.97 -24.13 -147.88
CA PRO A 552 22.34 -24.02 -146.55
C PRO A 552 23.07 -23.13 -145.49
N ARG A 553 22.63 -23.21 -144.21
CA ARG A 553 23.29 -22.81 -142.92
C ARG A 553 23.39 -21.31 -142.56
N GLU A 554 23.56 -20.88 -141.28
CA GLU A 554 23.22 -21.36 -139.90
C GLU A 554 23.63 -20.24 -138.87
N VAL A 555 23.64 -20.51 -137.55
CA VAL A 555 24.30 -19.76 -136.42
C VAL A 555 23.47 -18.61 -135.77
N ILE A 556 23.04 -18.57 -134.48
CA ILE A 556 23.60 -18.85 -133.10
C ILE A 556 24.16 -17.56 -132.43
N ILE A 557 23.83 -17.12 -131.19
CA ILE A 557 22.83 -17.51 -130.15
C ILE A 557 22.72 -16.39 -129.07
N ARG A 558 21.68 -16.33 -128.20
CA ARG A 558 21.81 -15.86 -126.78
C ARG A 558 20.68 -16.29 -125.82
N THR A 559 20.97 -16.23 -124.50
CA THR A 559 20.32 -17.00 -123.42
C THR A 559 20.59 -16.39 -122.03
N GLU A 560 19.67 -16.54 -121.07
CA GLU A 560 19.82 -16.42 -119.58
C GLU A 560 18.51 -17.02 -118.94
N VAL A 561 18.41 -17.81 -117.84
CA VAL A 561 19.11 -18.01 -116.53
C VAL A 561 18.51 -17.07 -115.43
N VAL A 562 17.89 -17.46 -114.28
CA VAL A 562 17.97 -18.56 -113.25
C VAL A 562 18.92 -18.18 -112.07
N ASP A 563 18.61 -18.30 -110.77
CA ASP A 563 17.67 -19.16 -109.98
C ASP A 563 16.92 -18.41 -108.82
N LYS A 564 16.19 -19.17 -107.97
CA LYS A 564 15.45 -18.85 -106.70
C LYS A 564 16.11 -17.87 -105.70
N LYS A 565 15.29 -17.39 -104.74
CA LYS A 565 15.47 -17.81 -103.32
C LYS A 565 14.17 -17.86 -102.53
#